data_AF-M0I4D0-F1
#
_entry.id   AF-M0I4D0-F1
#
_cell.length_a   1.000
_cell.length_b   1.000
_cell.length_c   1.000
_cell.angle_alpha   90.00
_cell.angle_beta   90.00
_cell.angle_gamma   90.00
#
_symmetry.space_group_name_H-M   'P 1'
#
loop_
_entity.id
_entity.type
_entity.pdbx_description
1 polymer ?
#
loop_
_entity_poly.entity_id
_entity_poly.type
_entity_poly.pdbx_seq_one_letter_code
_entity_poly.pdbx_strand_id
1 'polypeptide(L)'
;MVAITPDILVVFAVILVALAFFATEPVPVDVTAIGVMVSLMLIQPASEALASAGMLGAPIVLFESYPGDALSGFANTATLTVLAMFILSEGVQRTGIIQLLGAKISTFTGDSELRQLGATVGVVGPISGFINNTAAVAILLPMVTDLADRGQTSPSKLLLPLSYASMFGGMLTLIGTSTNILASDVYSRITGEAPFTMFEFTALGAVVMAVGIVYLMTIGRRLTPARIEPRRDLTEEFEMAEYLTEVVVREDSPLVGQQVQRALVETDFDVDLLQLIRGESVFLEPLGPKEIQPGDVFTLRTDRNTLVELLDVEGLDLVPATVTEDELELADRGQNLVEVVVAPGSALVGESLASASFRQRYDATVLALRRGGELIRRRMDKLPLRVGDTLLVQATVESIERLDNNRNFIVAQEIERHDYRESKIPVAVGIVAGVVALAALNFLPIVVAALLGALAMVATKCLRPTELYDAVQWDVIFLLAGVIPLGIAMENSGAAELLAELVVMSGEFLPLIAVLGVFYFVTALLTNVISNNASVVLMIPVAIEAATTLGADPFSFVLAVMFAASTAFMTPVGYQTNLFVYGPGGYKFTDYIRVGGPLQLLLGVVTTIGVAHFFPLT
;
A
#
# COMPACT_ATOMS: atom_id res chain seq x y z
N MET A 1 10.12 -45.96 4.60
CA MET A 1 8.75 -45.97 5.17
C MET A 1 8.91 -45.81 6.67
N VAL A 2 9.00 -44.56 7.10
CA VAL A 2 9.01 -44.16 8.50
C VAL A 2 7.80 -44.79 9.22
N ALA A 3 8.02 -45.38 10.39
CA ALA A 3 6.93 -45.92 11.17
C ALA A 3 6.06 -44.76 11.69
N ILE A 4 4.74 -44.83 11.47
CA ILE A 4 3.82 -43.80 11.95
C ILE A 4 3.79 -43.84 13.49
N THR A 5 4.43 -42.87 14.13
CA THR A 5 4.45 -42.72 15.58
C THR A 5 3.28 -41.84 16.08
N PRO A 6 2.89 -41.94 17.36
CA PRO A 6 1.93 -41.03 17.96
C PRO A 6 2.34 -39.55 17.82
N ASP A 7 3.64 -39.27 17.90
CA ASP A 7 4.22 -37.92 17.79
C ASP A 7 3.91 -37.31 16.43
N ILE A 8 4.15 -38.07 15.35
CA ILE A 8 3.83 -37.69 13.97
C ILE A 8 2.33 -37.41 13.82
N LEU A 9 1.47 -38.29 14.34
CA LEU A 9 0.02 -38.13 14.24
C LEU A 9 -0.49 -36.87 14.95
N VAL A 10 0.06 -36.56 16.13
CA VAL A 10 -0.31 -35.37 16.88
C VAL A 10 0.17 -34.11 16.18
N VAL A 11 1.40 -34.09 15.66
CA VAL A 11 1.89 -32.95 14.88
C VAL A 11 1.04 -32.73 13.62
N PHE A 12 0.70 -33.77 12.86
CA PHE A 12 -0.21 -33.64 11.72
C PHE A 12 -1.60 -33.15 12.13
N ALA A 13 -2.14 -33.59 13.27
CA ALA A 13 -3.42 -33.10 13.76
C ALA A 13 -3.35 -31.60 14.07
N VAL A 14 -2.29 -31.13 14.73
CA VAL A 14 -2.06 -29.71 15.00
C VAL A 14 -1.91 -28.93 13.68
N ILE A 15 -1.15 -29.45 12.72
CA ILE A 15 -0.99 -28.83 11.39
C ILE A 15 -2.33 -28.73 10.68
N LEU A 16 -3.14 -29.79 10.64
CA LEU A 16 -4.44 -29.77 9.97
C LEU A 16 -5.39 -28.75 10.60
N VAL A 17 -5.41 -28.64 11.93
CA VAL A 17 -6.19 -27.62 12.64
C VAL A 17 -5.64 -26.23 12.34
N ALA A 18 -4.32 -26.04 12.36
CA ALA A 18 -3.67 -24.78 12.05
C ALA A 18 -3.97 -24.33 10.61
N LEU A 19 -3.84 -25.23 9.63
CA LEU A 19 -4.17 -24.99 8.23
C LEU A 19 -5.66 -24.62 8.07
N ALA A 20 -6.56 -25.32 8.77
CA ALA A 20 -7.97 -24.97 8.76
C ALA A 20 -8.21 -23.56 9.32
N PHE A 21 -7.55 -23.19 10.41
CA PHE A 21 -7.69 -21.87 11.04
C PHE A 21 -7.06 -20.76 10.18
N PHE A 22 -5.89 -21.00 9.58
CA PHE A 22 -5.28 -20.07 8.64
C PHE A 22 -6.12 -19.89 7.37
N ALA A 23 -6.77 -20.95 6.87
CA ALA A 23 -7.58 -20.87 5.67
C ALA A 23 -8.98 -20.27 5.90
N THR A 24 -9.57 -20.50 7.09
CA THR A 24 -10.91 -19.98 7.43
C THR A 24 -10.88 -18.65 8.15
N GLU A 25 -9.71 -18.23 8.65
CA GLU A 25 -9.45 -16.99 9.39
C GLU A 25 -10.54 -16.65 10.43
N PRO A 26 -10.92 -17.59 11.33
CA PRO A 26 -11.94 -17.30 12.35
C PRO A 26 -11.41 -16.29 13.38
N VAL A 27 -10.08 -16.20 13.50
CA VAL A 27 -9.32 -15.22 14.27
C VAL A 27 -8.11 -14.78 13.42
N PRO A 28 -7.47 -13.64 13.75
CA PRO A 28 -6.25 -13.20 13.09
C PRO A 28 -5.13 -14.26 13.06
N VAL A 29 -4.28 -14.21 12.02
CA VAL A 29 -3.25 -15.22 11.75
C VAL A 29 -2.19 -15.31 12.86
N ASP A 30 -1.86 -14.19 13.49
CA ASP A 30 -0.96 -14.09 14.63
C ASP A 30 -1.55 -14.76 15.89
N VAL A 31 -2.85 -14.59 16.13
CA VAL A 31 -3.56 -15.29 17.21
C VAL A 31 -3.58 -16.79 16.95
N THR A 32 -3.80 -17.21 15.71
CA THR A 32 -3.72 -18.63 15.31
C THR A 32 -2.32 -19.18 15.58
N ALA A 33 -1.26 -18.45 15.22
CA ALA A 33 0.12 -18.85 15.45
C ALA A 33 0.45 -19.00 16.95
N ILE A 34 0.02 -18.06 17.79
CA ILE A 34 0.14 -18.18 19.25
C ILE A 34 -0.64 -19.41 19.74
N GLY A 35 -1.84 -19.63 19.21
CA GLY A 35 -2.66 -20.81 19.52
C GLY A 35 -1.95 -22.13 19.18
N VAL A 36 -1.27 -22.20 18.04
CA VAL A 36 -0.44 -23.36 17.64
C VAL A 36 0.71 -23.56 18.62
N MET A 37 1.49 -22.51 18.89
CA MET A 37 2.60 -22.55 19.85
C MET A 37 2.13 -23.04 21.23
N VAL A 38 1.07 -22.45 21.78
CA VAL A 38 0.51 -22.84 23.08
C VAL A 38 -0.01 -24.28 23.04
N SER A 39 -0.66 -24.70 21.95
CA SER A 39 -1.14 -26.08 21.79
C SER A 39 0.02 -27.07 21.83
N LEU A 40 1.10 -26.81 21.09
CA LEU A 40 2.32 -27.62 21.10
C LEU A 40 2.96 -27.66 22.50
N MET A 41 3.01 -26.52 23.19
CA MET A 41 3.52 -26.44 24.57
C MET A 41 2.70 -27.26 25.57
N LEU A 42 1.38 -27.34 25.38
CA LEU A 42 0.50 -28.09 26.27
C LEU A 42 0.49 -29.60 25.99
N ILE A 43 0.79 -30.01 24.75
CA ILE A 43 0.80 -31.43 24.35
C ILE A 43 1.81 -32.24 25.15
N GLN A 44 3.05 -31.76 25.27
CA GLN A 44 4.12 -32.50 25.96
C GLN A 44 3.78 -32.79 27.44
N PRO A 45 3.47 -31.81 28.31
CA PRO A 45 3.10 -32.07 29.71
C PRO A 45 1.79 -32.86 29.84
N ALA A 46 0.80 -32.64 28.95
CA ALA A 46 -0.43 -33.44 28.95
C ALA A 46 -0.15 -34.90 28.61
N SER A 47 0.74 -35.17 27.64
CA SER A 47 1.15 -36.52 27.26
C SER A 47 1.94 -37.22 28.37
N GLU A 48 2.79 -36.50 29.11
CA GLU A 48 3.50 -37.01 30.29
C GLU A 48 2.52 -37.40 31.41
N ALA A 49 1.50 -36.58 31.65
CA ALA A 49 0.45 -36.89 32.62
C ALA A 49 -0.35 -38.15 32.20
N LEU A 50 -0.68 -38.30 30.91
CA LEU A 50 -1.38 -39.47 30.39
C LEU A 50 -0.51 -40.73 30.39
N ALA A 51 0.78 -40.60 30.10
CA ALA A 51 1.74 -41.70 30.15
C ALA A 51 1.95 -42.18 31.60
N SER A 52 2.10 -41.26 32.55
CA SER A 52 2.20 -41.61 33.98
C SER A 52 0.92 -42.21 34.56
N ALA A 53 -0.25 -41.87 34.01
CA ALA A 53 -1.52 -42.51 34.31
C ALA A 53 -1.70 -43.90 33.63
N GLY A 54 -0.75 -44.35 32.82
CA GLY A 54 -0.79 -45.63 32.10
C GLY A 54 -1.73 -45.64 30.89
N MET A 55 -2.20 -44.48 30.43
CA MET A 55 -3.09 -44.35 29.27
C MET A 55 -2.31 -44.29 27.94
N LEU A 56 -1.04 -43.89 27.98
CA LEU A 56 -0.12 -43.88 26.84
C LEU A 56 1.11 -44.77 27.12
N GLY A 57 1.65 -45.41 26.09
CA GLY A 57 2.85 -46.25 26.21
C GLY A 57 4.15 -45.46 26.41
N ALA A 58 4.19 -44.23 25.91
CA ALA A 58 5.29 -43.27 26.09
C ALA A 58 4.74 -41.84 25.99
N PRO A 59 5.39 -40.83 26.62
CA PRO A 59 5.06 -39.43 26.42
C PRO A 59 5.43 -39.00 24.99
N ILE A 60 4.72 -37.99 24.49
CA ILE A 60 4.98 -37.37 23.19
C ILE A 60 5.98 -36.24 23.44
N VAL A 61 7.17 -36.35 22.83
CA VAL A 61 8.24 -35.37 22.99
C VAL A 61 8.35 -34.55 21.71
N LEU A 62 7.89 -33.30 21.76
CA LEU A 62 7.96 -32.38 20.61
C LEU A 62 9.14 -31.43 20.70
N PHE A 63 9.61 -31.15 21.91
CA PHE A 63 10.71 -30.24 22.19
C PHE A 63 11.75 -30.93 23.07
N GLU A 64 13.01 -30.84 22.68
CA GLU A 64 14.13 -31.38 23.46
C GLU A 64 14.38 -30.51 24.70
N SER A 65 14.33 -29.19 24.53
CA SER A 65 14.48 -28.20 25.59
C SER A 65 13.14 -27.52 25.86
N TYR A 66 12.32 -28.10 26.75
CA TYR A 66 11.02 -27.53 27.13
C TYR A 66 11.14 -26.60 28.36
N PRO A 67 10.57 -25.36 28.34
CA PRO A 67 9.79 -24.72 27.26
C PRO A 67 10.64 -23.86 26.28
N GLY A 68 11.97 -23.96 26.34
CA GLY A 68 12.90 -23.13 25.58
C GLY A 68 12.66 -23.16 24.06
N ASP A 69 12.57 -24.35 23.46
CA ASP A 69 12.35 -24.51 22.02
C ASP A 69 11.00 -23.95 21.59
N ALA A 70 9.98 -24.10 22.44
CA ALA A 70 8.64 -23.57 22.16
C ALA A 70 8.57 -22.04 22.23
N LEU A 71 9.44 -21.40 23.01
CA LEU A 71 9.57 -19.94 23.09
C LEU A 71 10.66 -19.37 22.18
N SER A 72 11.42 -20.24 21.51
CA SER A 72 12.59 -19.86 20.72
C SER A 72 12.26 -18.90 19.58
N GLY A 73 11.03 -18.95 19.05
CA GLY A 73 10.56 -18.05 17.99
C GLY A 73 10.62 -16.56 18.35
N PHE A 74 10.50 -16.20 19.64
CA PHE A 74 10.62 -14.81 20.11
C PHE A 74 12.08 -14.31 20.16
N ALA A 75 13.02 -15.21 20.41
CA ALA A 75 14.46 -14.90 20.44
C ALA A 75 15.14 -15.19 19.09
N ASN A 76 14.37 -15.59 18.08
CA ASN A 76 14.88 -15.98 16.78
C ASN A 76 15.48 -14.80 16.00
N THR A 77 16.59 -15.05 15.32
CA THR A 77 17.33 -13.99 14.61
C THR A 77 16.55 -13.43 13.43
N ALA A 78 15.77 -14.26 12.72
CA ALA A 78 14.89 -13.80 11.65
C ALA A 78 13.77 -12.89 12.19
N THR A 79 13.11 -13.28 13.27
CA THR A 79 12.06 -12.47 13.93
C THR A 79 12.58 -11.08 14.31
N LEU A 80 13.77 -11.02 14.95
CA LEU A 80 14.38 -9.75 15.35
C LEU A 80 14.89 -8.93 14.16
N THR A 81 15.35 -9.57 13.09
CA THR A 81 15.74 -8.87 11.85
C THR A 81 14.53 -8.23 11.19
N VAL A 82 13.40 -8.95 11.08
CA VAL A 82 12.14 -8.43 10.53
C VAL A 82 11.64 -7.24 11.36
N LEU A 83 11.68 -7.32 12.69
CA LEU A 83 11.35 -6.21 13.58
C LEU A 83 12.19 -4.96 13.27
N ALA A 84 13.51 -5.12 13.16
CA ALA A 84 14.41 -4.01 12.84
C ALA A 84 14.18 -3.46 11.42
N MET A 85 13.85 -4.32 10.44
CA MET A 85 13.51 -3.91 9.08
C MET A 85 12.20 -3.11 9.01
N PHE A 86 11.21 -3.41 9.85
CA PHE A 86 10.00 -2.59 9.97
C PHE A 86 10.34 -1.17 10.44
N ILE A 87 11.19 -1.05 11.47
CA ILE A 87 11.64 0.25 11.99
C ILE A 87 12.42 1.03 10.93
N LEU A 88 13.33 0.37 10.20
CA LEU A 88 14.08 0.99 9.11
C LEU A 88 13.16 1.45 7.97
N SER A 89 12.21 0.58 7.59
CA SER A 89 11.22 0.89 6.57
C SER A 89 10.41 2.12 6.98
N GLU A 90 9.88 2.19 8.20
CA GLU A 90 9.13 3.34 8.70
C GLU A 90 9.99 4.61 8.73
N GLY A 91 11.26 4.48 9.16
CA GLY A 91 12.21 5.59 9.16
C GLY A 91 12.41 6.21 7.78
N VAL A 92 12.48 5.37 6.72
CA VAL A 92 12.54 5.84 5.33
C VAL A 92 11.21 6.46 4.90
N GLN A 93 10.08 5.83 5.23
CA GLN A 93 8.74 6.30 4.85
C GLN A 93 8.44 7.69 5.42
N ARG A 94 8.77 7.92 6.70
CA ARG A 94 8.62 9.22 7.38
C ARG A 94 9.44 10.35 6.76
N THR A 95 10.41 10.05 5.90
CA THR A 95 11.16 11.09 5.18
C THR A 95 10.45 11.65 3.96
N GLY A 96 9.39 11.01 3.45
CA GLY A 96 8.68 11.48 2.25
C GLY A 96 9.35 11.11 0.92
N ILE A 97 10.40 10.29 0.93
CA ILE A 97 11.13 9.94 -0.30
C ILE A 97 10.25 9.28 -1.36
N ILE A 98 9.26 8.48 -0.94
CA ILE A 98 8.37 7.75 -1.84
C ILE A 98 7.43 8.72 -2.57
N GLN A 99 6.95 9.75 -1.89
CA GLN A 99 6.12 10.82 -2.46
C GLN A 99 6.90 11.64 -3.48
N LEU A 100 8.17 11.93 -3.18
CA LEU A 100 9.08 12.65 -4.08
C LEU A 100 9.35 11.83 -5.35
N LEU A 101 9.53 10.52 -5.22
CA LEU A 101 9.62 9.61 -6.37
C LEU A 101 8.31 9.60 -7.18
N GLY A 102 7.16 9.53 -6.52
CA GLY A 102 5.83 9.59 -7.15
C GLY A 102 5.58 10.83 -7.98
N ALA A 103 5.84 12.02 -7.43
CA ALA A 103 5.69 13.29 -8.13
C ALA A 103 6.63 13.40 -9.35
N LYS A 104 7.83 12.82 -9.27
CA LYS A 104 8.76 12.79 -10.40
C LYS A 104 8.31 11.80 -11.49
N ILE A 105 7.62 10.73 -11.12
CA ILE A 105 7.07 9.74 -12.05
C ILE A 105 5.85 10.28 -12.80
N SER A 106 4.97 11.02 -12.11
CA SER A 106 3.75 11.56 -12.73
C SER A 106 4.06 12.52 -13.89
N THR A 107 5.07 13.39 -13.73
CA THR A 107 5.52 14.30 -14.80
C THR A 107 6.05 13.59 -16.06
N PHE A 108 6.52 12.34 -15.94
CA PHE A 108 7.14 11.61 -17.05
C PHE A 108 6.14 10.71 -17.81
N THR A 109 5.03 10.35 -17.18
CA THR A 109 4.14 9.28 -17.65
C THR A 109 2.94 9.80 -18.46
N GLY A 110 2.42 10.99 -18.11
CA GLY A 110 1.27 11.62 -18.78
C GLY A 110 0.06 10.67 -18.86
N ASP A 111 -0.70 10.75 -19.96
CA ASP A 111 -1.97 10.01 -20.14
C ASP A 111 -1.79 8.58 -20.67
N SER A 112 -0.55 8.11 -20.81
CA SER A 112 -0.31 6.79 -21.41
C SER A 112 -0.31 5.69 -20.35
N GLU A 113 -1.38 4.88 -20.30
CA GLU A 113 -1.51 3.67 -19.45
C GLU A 113 -0.22 2.81 -19.45
N LEU A 114 0.42 2.61 -20.61
CA LEU A 114 1.65 1.79 -20.69
C LEU A 114 2.84 2.42 -19.96
N ARG A 115 2.97 3.75 -19.99
CA ARG A 115 4.04 4.48 -19.31
C ARG A 115 3.77 4.50 -17.82
N GLN A 116 2.53 4.72 -17.41
CA GLN A 116 2.11 4.63 -16.01
C GLN A 116 2.38 3.23 -15.45
N LEU A 117 1.92 2.18 -16.12
CA LEU A 117 2.17 0.80 -15.73
C LEU A 117 3.66 0.49 -15.65
N GLY A 118 4.42 0.89 -16.66
CA GLY A 118 5.87 0.71 -16.70
C GLY A 118 6.58 1.42 -15.54
N ALA A 119 6.13 2.63 -15.19
CA ALA A 119 6.69 3.37 -14.07
C ALA A 119 6.28 2.77 -12.72
N THR A 120 5.01 2.38 -12.54
CA THR A 120 4.52 1.70 -11.33
C THR A 120 5.36 0.46 -11.05
N VAL A 121 5.46 -0.44 -12.03
CA VAL A 121 6.17 -1.71 -11.90
C VAL A 121 7.68 -1.51 -11.79
N GLY A 122 8.25 -0.60 -12.60
CA GLY A 122 9.69 -0.32 -12.63
C GLY A 122 10.21 0.39 -11.38
N VAL A 123 9.35 1.07 -10.63
CA VAL A 123 9.72 1.76 -9.39
C VAL A 123 9.49 0.86 -8.19
N VAL A 124 8.30 0.25 -8.07
CA VAL A 124 7.98 -0.58 -6.91
C VAL A 124 8.85 -1.83 -6.85
N GLY A 125 9.13 -2.48 -7.98
CA GLY A 125 9.90 -3.73 -8.00
C GLY A 125 11.27 -3.59 -7.32
N PRO A 126 12.18 -2.73 -7.81
CA PRO A 126 13.48 -2.55 -7.19
C PRO A 126 13.41 -2.06 -5.73
N ILE A 127 12.46 -1.15 -5.42
CA ILE A 127 12.33 -0.59 -4.06
C ILE A 127 11.90 -1.67 -3.06
N SER A 128 10.99 -2.57 -3.45
CA SER A 128 10.52 -3.68 -2.61
C SER A 128 11.62 -4.70 -2.31
N GLY A 129 12.74 -4.68 -3.04
CA GLY A 129 13.91 -5.48 -2.70
C GLY A 129 14.65 -4.99 -1.46
N PHE A 130 14.37 -3.78 -0.96
CA PHE A 130 15.05 -3.18 0.19
C PHE A 130 14.10 -2.66 1.27
N ILE A 131 12.82 -2.52 0.96
CA ILE A 131 11.77 -2.06 1.87
C ILE A 131 10.70 -3.14 1.94
N ASN A 132 10.05 -3.27 3.11
CA ASN A 132 8.97 -4.22 3.27
C ASN A 132 7.85 -4.03 2.22
N ASN A 133 7.49 -5.12 1.54
CA ASN A 133 6.45 -5.18 0.50
C ASN A 133 5.12 -4.53 0.92
N THR A 134 4.65 -4.82 2.13
CA THR A 134 3.37 -4.29 2.66
C THR A 134 3.41 -2.78 2.76
N ALA A 135 4.49 -2.22 3.30
CA ALA A 135 4.65 -0.78 3.45
C ALA A 135 4.85 -0.07 2.11
N ALA A 136 5.61 -0.70 1.19
CA ALA A 136 5.79 -0.19 -0.16
C ALA A 136 4.45 -0.06 -0.89
N VAL A 137 3.60 -1.10 -0.86
CA VAL A 137 2.29 -1.07 -1.51
C VAL A 137 1.35 -0.07 -0.82
N ALA A 138 1.30 -0.04 0.52
CA ALA A 138 0.42 0.87 1.25
C ALA A 138 0.67 2.35 0.88
N ILE A 139 1.93 2.74 0.73
CA ILE A 139 2.29 4.12 0.38
C ILE A 139 2.15 4.41 -1.11
N LEU A 140 2.48 3.44 -1.95
CA LEU A 140 2.38 3.62 -3.39
C LEU A 140 0.95 3.52 -3.89
N LEU A 141 0.03 2.90 -3.15
CA LEU A 141 -1.38 2.79 -3.51
C LEU A 141 -2.05 4.15 -3.76
N PRO A 142 -2.01 5.13 -2.84
CA PRO A 142 -2.60 6.45 -3.10
C PRO A 142 -1.90 7.17 -4.25
N MET A 143 -0.57 7.06 -4.33
CA MET A 143 0.21 7.67 -5.43
C MET A 143 -0.14 7.09 -6.80
N VAL A 144 -0.27 5.76 -6.90
CA VAL A 144 -0.65 5.06 -8.13
C VAL A 144 -2.11 5.33 -8.50
N THR A 145 -2.98 5.53 -7.50
CA THR A 145 -4.36 5.93 -7.72
C THR A 145 -4.43 7.34 -8.30
N ASP A 146 -3.72 8.31 -7.70
CA ASP A 146 -3.59 9.69 -8.22
C ASP A 146 -2.97 9.71 -9.63
N LEU A 147 -1.95 8.88 -9.87
CA LEU A 147 -1.35 8.71 -11.19
C LEU A 147 -2.36 8.21 -12.23
N ALA A 148 -3.20 7.26 -11.84
CA ALA A 148 -4.23 6.70 -12.71
C ALA A 148 -5.33 7.74 -13.00
N ASP A 149 -5.79 8.45 -11.97
CA ASP A 149 -6.82 9.48 -12.06
C ASP A 149 -6.37 10.63 -12.98
N ARG A 150 -5.15 11.17 -12.78
CA ARG A 150 -4.59 12.25 -13.63
C ARG A 150 -4.48 11.88 -15.09
N GLY A 151 -4.03 10.66 -15.40
CA GLY A 151 -3.94 10.21 -16.79
C GLY A 151 -5.17 9.41 -17.25
N GLN A 152 -6.34 9.66 -16.64
CA GLN A 152 -7.64 9.16 -17.08
C GLN A 152 -7.67 7.63 -17.32
N THR A 153 -6.91 6.91 -16.50
CA THR A 153 -6.74 5.46 -16.58
C THR A 153 -7.37 4.83 -15.34
N SER A 154 -8.05 3.69 -15.49
CA SER A 154 -8.65 3.00 -14.35
C SER A 154 -7.56 2.63 -13.32
N PRO A 155 -7.66 3.02 -12.03
CA PRO A 155 -6.71 2.61 -10.99
C PRO A 155 -6.52 1.09 -10.92
N SER A 156 -7.59 0.32 -11.19
CA SER A 156 -7.56 -1.15 -11.28
C SER A 156 -6.58 -1.69 -12.34
N LYS A 157 -6.14 -0.89 -13.31
CA LYS A 157 -5.12 -1.32 -14.28
C LYS A 157 -3.71 -1.27 -13.71
N LEU A 158 -3.47 -0.48 -12.66
CA LEU A 158 -2.15 -0.24 -12.08
C LEU A 158 -1.99 -0.90 -10.71
N LEU A 159 -3.05 -0.98 -9.90
CA LEU A 159 -2.98 -1.48 -8.52
C LEU A 159 -2.65 -2.98 -8.42
N LEU A 160 -3.18 -3.83 -9.31
CA LEU A 160 -2.82 -5.26 -9.29
C LEU A 160 -1.36 -5.48 -9.71
N PRO A 161 -0.87 -4.87 -10.82
CA PRO A 161 0.54 -4.86 -11.16
C PRO A 161 1.46 -4.29 -10.07
N LEU A 162 1.02 -3.25 -9.34
CA LEU A 162 1.75 -2.69 -8.19
C LEU A 162 2.03 -3.78 -7.14
N SER A 163 1.00 -4.52 -6.74
CA SER A 163 1.15 -5.62 -5.77
C SER A 163 2.10 -6.70 -6.28
N TYR A 164 1.91 -7.19 -7.51
CA TYR A 164 2.75 -8.27 -8.04
C TYR A 164 4.20 -7.83 -8.24
N ALA A 165 4.43 -6.58 -8.67
CA ALA A 165 5.76 -6.04 -8.82
C ALA A 165 6.47 -5.87 -7.47
N SER A 166 5.75 -5.50 -6.40
CA SER A 166 6.28 -5.53 -5.04
C SER A 166 6.70 -6.94 -4.62
N MET A 167 5.89 -7.96 -4.93
CA MET A 167 6.22 -9.36 -4.65
C MET A 167 7.48 -9.84 -5.41
N PHE A 168 7.63 -9.47 -6.70
CA PHE A 168 8.86 -9.75 -7.45
C PHE A 168 10.07 -9.06 -6.85
N GLY A 169 9.91 -7.80 -6.44
CA GLY A 169 10.94 -7.02 -5.78
C GLY A 169 11.44 -7.68 -4.50
N GLY A 170 10.52 -8.18 -3.67
CA GLY A 170 10.86 -8.89 -2.44
C GLY A 170 11.75 -10.13 -2.66
N MET A 171 11.74 -10.72 -3.86
CA MET A 171 12.60 -11.87 -4.23
C MET A 171 14.00 -11.46 -4.71
N LEU A 172 14.35 -10.18 -4.73
CA LEU A 172 15.68 -9.72 -5.16
C LEU A 172 16.75 -9.88 -4.09
N THR A 173 16.41 -9.74 -2.81
CA THR A 173 17.39 -9.76 -1.72
C THR A 173 16.87 -10.50 -0.49
N LEU A 174 17.77 -10.85 0.41
CA LEU A 174 17.42 -11.48 1.68
C LEU A 174 16.45 -10.65 2.54
N ILE A 175 16.56 -9.31 2.53
CA ILE A 175 15.69 -8.43 3.34
C ILE A 175 14.38 -8.05 2.65
N GLY A 176 14.24 -8.35 1.36
CA GLY A 176 13.07 -7.91 0.59
C GLY A 176 11.75 -8.43 1.18
N THR A 177 11.76 -9.61 1.81
CA THR A 177 10.60 -10.16 2.49
C THR A 177 10.98 -10.99 3.71
N SER A 178 10.11 -11.00 4.72
CA SER A 178 10.28 -11.79 5.95
C SER A 178 10.40 -13.29 5.68
N THR A 179 9.74 -13.78 4.63
CA THR A 179 9.86 -15.17 4.18
C THR A 179 11.28 -15.57 3.80
N ASN A 180 12.06 -14.69 3.18
CA ASN A 180 13.46 -15.00 2.79
C ASN A 180 14.36 -15.10 4.02
N ILE A 181 14.19 -14.18 4.98
CA ILE A 181 14.95 -14.18 6.23
C ILE A 181 14.61 -15.44 7.04
N LEU A 182 13.32 -15.79 7.11
CA LEU A 182 12.87 -17.01 7.79
C LEU A 182 13.40 -18.26 7.10
N ALA A 183 13.39 -18.31 5.76
CA ALA A 183 13.94 -19.42 5.01
C ALA A 183 15.43 -19.64 5.27
N SER A 184 16.21 -18.55 5.30
CA SER A 184 17.62 -18.58 5.63
C SER A 184 17.90 -19.11 7.05
N ASP A 185 17.08 -18.71 8.02
CA ASP A 185 17.26 -19.12 9.42
C ASP A 185 16.91 -20.61 9.60
N VAL A 186 15.78 -21.07 9.04
CA VAL A 186 15.39 -22.48 9.08
C VAL A 186 16.43 -23.35 8.35
N TYR A 187 16.93 -22.91 7.20
CA TYR A 187 18.00 -23.60 6.47
C TYR A 187 19.26 -23.77 7.32
N SER A 188 19.77 -22.67 7.87
CA SER A 188 20.99 -22.66 8.68
C SER A 188 20.84 -23.52 9.94
N ARG A 189 19.66 -23.50 10.57
CA ARG A 189 19.37 -24.31 11.77
C ARG A 189 19.39 -25.81 11.49
N ILE A 190 18.77 -26.25 10.38
CA ILE A 190 18.60 -27.68 10.07
C ILE A 190 19.88 -28.27 9.45
N THR A 191 20.51 -27.55 8.52
CA THR A 191 21.69 -28.05 7.80
C THR A 191 23.00 -27.82 8.56
N GLY A 192 23.01 -26.87 9.50
CA GLY A 192 24.24 -26.39 10.16
C GLY A 192 25.10 -25.50 9.27
N GLU A 193 24.65 -25.18 8.06
CA GLU A 193 25.37 -24.31 7.13
C GLU A 193 25.18 -22.83 7.48
N ALA A 194 26.00 -21.98 6.84
CA ALA A 194 25.90 -20.54 7.01
C ALA A 194 24.52 -20.03 6.52
N PRO A 195 23.94 -19.00 7.18
CA PRO A 195 22.79 -18.29 6.66
C PRO A 195 23.08 -17.70 5.27
N PHE A 196 22.02 -17.45 4.51
CA PHE A 196 22.12 -16.88 3.18
C PHE A 196 22.80 -15.52 3.22
N THR A 197 23.65 -15.29 2.24
CA THR A 197 24.22 -13.97 1.99
C THR A 197 23.16 -13.05 1.36
N MET A 198 23.35 -11.74 1.53
CA MET A 198 22.37 -10.73 1.12
C MET A 198 21.89 -10.87 -0.33
N PHE A 199 22.79 -11.25 -1.23
CA PHE A 199 22.57 -11.24 -2.67
C PHE A 199 22.66 -12.63 -3.32
N GLU A 200 22.63 -13.71 -2.54
CA GLU A 200 22.90 -15.08 -3.01
C GLU A 200 22.02 -15.52 -4.18
N PHE A 201 20.73 -15.22 -4.10
CA PHE A 201 19.73 -15.58 -5.10
C PHE A 201 19.30 -14.41 -5.99
N THR A 202 20.02 -13.28 -5.95
CA THR A 202 19.65 -12.05 -6.70
C THR A 202 19.57 -12.29 -8.19
N ALA A 203 20.47 -13.10 -8.74
CA ALA A 203 20.47 -13.42 -10.18
C ALA A 203 19.16 -14.10 -10.59
N LEU A 204 18.70 -15.07 -9.79
CA LEU A 204 17.42 -15.75 -10.00
C LEU A 204 16.24 -14.78 -9.78
N GLY A 205 16.27 -13.99 -8.71
CA GLY A 205 15.29 -12.95 -8.41
C GLY A 205 15.13 -11.94 -9.54
N ALA A 206 16.24 -11.49 -10.13
CA ALA A 206 16.25 -10.56 -11.25
C ALA A 206 15.65 -11.17 -12.52
N VAL A 207 15.89 -12.46 -12.79
CA VAL A 207 15.26 -13.17 -13.91
C VAL A 207 13.75 -13.29 -13.69
N VAL A 208 13.33 -13.72 -12.50
CA VAL A 208 11.90 -13.84 -12.12
C VAL A 208 11.20 -12.48 -12.22
N MET A 209 11.82 -11.42 -11.70
CA MET A 209 11.31 -10.06 -11.80
C MET A 209 11.22 -9.64 -13.27
N ALA A 210 12.27 -9.80 -14.08
CA ALA A 210 12.25 -9.40 -15.48
C ALA A 210 11.13 -10.11 -16.25
N VAL A 211 10.95 -11.42 -16.07
CA VAL A 211 9.86 -12.18 -16.70
C VAL A 211 8.50 -11.71 -16.20
N GLY A 212 8.34 -11.49 -14.89
CA GLY A 212 7.12 -10.97 -14.29
C GLY A 212 6.73 -9.58 -14.83
N ILE A 213 7.70 -8.68 -14.94
CA ILE A 213 7.52 -7.34 -15.53
C ILE A 213 7.09 -7.46 -17.00
N VAL A 214 7.79 -8.27 -17.79
CA VAL A 214 7.44 -8.49 -19.20
C VAL A 214 6.02 -9.05 -19.33
N TYR A 215 5.64 -10.00 -18.48
CA TYR A 215 4.28 -10.54 -18.43
C TYR A 215 3.26 -9.44 -18.13
N LEU A 216 3.48 -8.65 -17.07
CA LEU A 216 2.57 -7.56 -16.68
C LEU A 216 2.42 -6.52 -17.78
N MET A 217 3.50 -6.17 -18.48
CA MET A 217 3.48 -5.18 -19.57
C MET A 217 2.79 -5.71 -20.84
N THR A 218 2.72 -7.02 -21.05
CA THR A 218 2.20 -7.62 -22.29
C THR A 218 0.86 -8.33 -22.11
N ILE A 219 0.86 -9.49 -21.45
CA ILE A 219 -0.31 -10.35 -21.25
C ILE A 219 -1.14 -9.84 -20.08
N GLY A 220 -0.48 -9.54 -18.95
CA GLY A 220 -1.11 -9.06 -17.72
C GLY A 220 -1.97 -7.83 -17.97
N ARG A 221 -1.42 -6.79 -18.63
CA ARG A 221 -2.15 -5.56 -19.01
C ARG A 221 -3.49 -5.83 -19.70
N ARG A 222 -3.54 -6.83 -20.59
CA ARG A 222 -4.77 -7.20 -21.32
C ARG A 222 -5.75 -7.98 -20.46
N LEU A 223 -5.26 -8.78 -19.52
CA LEU A 223 -6.08 -9.59 -18.62
C LEU A 223 -6.61 -8.80 -17.42
N THR A 224 -5.86 -7.82 -16.91
CA THR A 224 -6.26 -6.99 -15.77
C THR A 224 -7.53 -6.21 -16.12
N PRO A 225 -8.62 -6.33 -15.34
CA PRO A 225 -9.86 -5.62 -15.62
C PRO A 225 -9.76 -4.14 -15.22
N ALA A 226 -10.47 -3.28 -15.95
CA ALA A 226 -10.81 -1.94 -15.47
C ALA A 226 -12.10 -2.07 -14.65
N ARG A 227 -12.03 -1.87 -13.33
CA ARG A 227 -13.17 -2.02 -12.41
C ARG A 227 -13.64 -0.68 -11.86
N ILE A 228 -12.72 0.27 -11.73
CA ILE A 228 -12.96 1.59 -11.17
C ILE A 228 -12.81 2.62 -12.27
N GLU A 229 -13.80 3.49 -12.40
CA GLU A 229 -13.70 4.66 -13.27
C GLU A 229 -12.72 5.65 -12.64
N PRO A 230 -11.80 6.25 -13.42
CA PRO A 230 -10.91 7.29 -12.91
C PRO A 230 -11.76 8.39 -12.27
N ARG A 231 -11.34 8.91 -11.11
CA ARG A 231 -11.99 10.09 -10.55
C ARG A 231 -11.83 11.22 -11.55
N ARG A 232 -12.96 11.72 -12.06
CA ARG A 232 -12.98 13.02 -12.73
C ARG A 232 -12.64 14.06 -11.69
N ASP A 233 -11.88 15.07 -12.10
CA ASP A 233 -11.56 16.18 -11.21
C ASP A 233 -12.88 16.72 -10.63
N LEU A 234 -12.91 17.11 -9.35
CA LEU A 234 -14.16 17.58 -8.73
C LEU A 234 -14.73 18.78 -9.51
N THR A 235 -13.85 19.55 -10.14
CA THR A 235 -14.19 20.59 -11.12
C THR A 235 -14.93 20.05 -12.35
N GLU A 236 -14.62 18.86 -12.85
CA GLU A 236 -15.35 18.20 -13.94
C GLU A 236 -16.65 17.53 -13.47
N GLU A 237 -16.66 16.87 -12.30
CA GLU A 237 -17.87 16.24 -11.74
C GLU A 237 -18.93 17.29 -11.32
N PHE A 238 -18.46 18.46 -10.88
CA PHE A 238 -19.29 19.62 -10.58
C PHE A 238 -19.33 20.66 -11.72
N GLU A 239 -18.92 20.30 -12.95
CA GLU A 239 -18.92 21.17 -14.16
C GLU A 239 -18.54 22.64 -13.88
N MET A 240 -17.44 22.88 -13.17
CA MET A 240 -16.91 24.21 -12.86
C MET A 240 -16.16 24.84 -14.05
N ALA A 241 -16.03 24.15 -15.18
CA ALA A 241 -15.32 24.61 -16.36
C ALA A 241 -16.05 25.69 -17.20
N GLU A 242 -17.21 26.17 -16.77
CA GLU A 242 -17.96 27.20 -17.51
C GLU A 242 -17.73 28.61 -16.94
N TYR A 243 -16.71 29.26 -17.52
CA TYR A 243 -16.52 30.69 -17.77
C TYR A 243 -16.10 31.60 -16.60
N LEU A 244 -14.82 31.52 -16.23
CA LEU A 244 -14.07 32.63 -15.64
C LEU A 244 -13.41 33.42 -16.78
N THR A 245 -13.65 34.73 -16.85
CA THR A 245 -13.01 35.60 -17.83
C THR A 245 -12.58 36.91 -17.18
N GLU A 246 -11.45 37.45 -17.64
CA GLU A 246 -11.00 38.77 -17.25
C GLU A 246 -11.41 39.82 -18.29
N VAL A 247 -12.00 40.91 -17.80
CA VAL A 247 -12.37 42.06 -18.62
C VAL A 247 -11.75 43.32 -18.06
N VAL A 248 -11.27 44.19 -18.93
CA VAL A 248 -10.75 45.51 -18.57
C VAL A 248 -11.81 46.58 -18.85
N VAL A 249 -11.95 47.51 -17.92
CA VAL A 249 -12.86 48.66 -18.06
C VAL A 249 -12.25 49.68 -19.01
N ARG A 250 -12.90 49.93 -20.16
CA ARG A 250 -12.47 50.97 -21.11
C ARG A 250 -12.68 52.36 -20.51
N GLU A 251 -11.94 53.34 -21.06
CA GLU A 251 -12.06 54.74 -20.65
C GLU A 251 -13.45 55.34 -20.92
N ASP A 252 -14.20 54.80 -21.89
CA ASP A 252 -15.54 55.21 -22.29
C ASP A 252 -16.67 54.37 -21.64
N SER A 253 -16.34 53.46 -20.73
CA SER A 253 -17.33 52.59 -20.10
C SER A 253 -18.34 53.40 -19.24
N PRO A 254 -19.66 53.17 -19.38
CA PRO A 254 -20.68 53.79 -18.54
C PRO A 254 -20.61 53.40 -17.06
N LEU A 255 -19.79 52.39 -16.73
CA LEU A 255 -19.55 51.91 -15.38
C LEU A 255 -18.53 52.77 -14.61
N VAL A 256 -17.74 53.59 -15.32
CA VAL A 256 -16.70 54.45 -14.70
C VAL A 256 -17.34 55.48 -13.75
N GLY A 257 -16.81 55.56 -12.52
CA GLY A 257 -17.31 56.45 -11.47
C GLY A 257 -18.53 55.90 -10.70
N GLN A 258 -19.02 54.72 -11.06
CA GLN A 258 -20.03 54.01 -10.26
C GLN A 258 -19.40 53.17 -9.16
N GLN A 259 -20.16 52.89 -8.11
CA GLN A 259 -19.78 51.84 -7.15
C GLN A 259 -20.06 50.46 -7.74
N VAL A 260 -19.18 49.48 -7.50
CA VAL A 260 -19.34 48.11 -7.99
C VAL A 260 -20.71 47.53 -7.64
N GLN A 261 -21.20 47.79 -6.42
CA GLN A 261 -22.53 47.31 -6.00
C GLN A 261 -23.68 47.92 -6.82
N ARG A 262 -23.52 49.15 -7.29
CA ARG A 262 -24.53 49.84 -8.09
C ARG A 262 -24.45 49.41 -9.55
N ALA A 263 -23.24 49.29 -10.07
CA ALA A 263 -22.98 48.76 -11.41
C ALA A 263 -23.60 47.37 -11.58
N LEU A 264 -23.37 46.43 -10.64
CA LEU A 264 -23.92 45.07 -10.65
C LEU A 264 -25.44 44.99 -10.49
N VAL A 265 -26.09 46.06 -10.01
CA VAL A 265 -27.56 46.11 -9.86
C VAL A 265 -28.23 46.80 -11.04
N GLU A 266 -27.53 47.75 -11.67
CA GLU A 266 -28.01 48.45 -12.88
C GLU A 266 -27.78 47.63 -14.16
N THR A 267 -26.79 46.74 -14.17
CA THR A 267 -26.68 45.72 -15.22
C THR A 267 -27.69 44.61 -14.95
N ASP A 268 -28.68 44.44 -15.83
CA ASP A 268 -29.68 43.34 -15.77
C ASP A 268 -29.06 41.94 -16.00
N PHE A 269 -27.73 41.81 -15.93
CA PHE A 269 -26.95 40.63 -16.28
C PHE A 269 -26.60 39.79 -15.05
N ASP A 270 -26.58 38.46 -15.21
CA ASP A 270 -26.18 37.51 -14.16
C ASP A 270 -24.65 37.36 -14.16
N VAL A 271 -23.98 38.28 -13.46
CA VAL A 271 -22.51 38.38 -13.43
C VAL A 271 -22.02 38.35 -11.98
N ASP A 272 -21.18 37.36 -11.66
CA ASP A 272 -20.47 37.31 -10.38
C ASP A 272 -19.06 37.89 -10.53
N LEU A 273 -18.77 38.96 -9.81
CA LEU A 273 -17.48 39.64 -9.84
C LEU A 273 -16.62 39.15 -8.67
N LEU A 274 -15.59 38.35 -8.98
CA LEU A 274 -14.77 37.66 -8.00
C LEU A 274 -13.64 38.54 -7.46
N GLN A 275 -13.05 39.34 -8.34
CA GLN A 275 -11.86 40.12 -8.05
C GLN A 275 -11.81 41.39 -8.90
N LEU A 276 -11.24 42.44 -8.32
CA LEU A 276 -10.87 43.69 -9.00
C LEU A 276 -9.35 43.87 -8.91
N ILE A 277 -8.67 44.02 -10.03
CA ILE A 277 -7.24 44.33 -10.11
C ILE A 277 -7.08 45.77 -10.59
N ARG A 278 -6.29 46.56 -9.85
CA ARG A 278 -5.93 47.93 -10.22
C ARG A 278 -4.42 48.12 -10.10
N GLY A 279 -3.74 48.16 -11.24
CA GLY A 279 -2.28 48.12 -11.28
C GLY A 279 -1.75 46.84 -10.63
N GLU A 280 -0.87 46.96 -9.63
CA GLU A 280 -0.34 45.82 -8.86
C GLU A 280 -1.22 45.41 -7.66
N SER A 281 -2.31 46.14 -7.40
CA SER A 281 -3.17 45.87 -6.24
C SER A 281 -4.33 44.97 -6.61
N VAL A 282 -4.43 43.84 -5.89
CA VAL A 282 -5.54 42.90 -5.99
C VAL A 282 -6.56 43.18 -4.88
N PHE A 283 -7.80 43.45 -5.27
CA PHE A 283 -8.93 43.65 -4.36
C PHE A 283 -9.88 42.45 -4.46
N LEU A 284 -10.17 41.85 -3.32
CA LEU A 284 -11.21 40.83 -3.14
C LEU A 284 -12.41 41.44 -2.41
N GLU A 285 -13.47 40.66 -2.20
CA GLU A 285 -14.65 41.09 -1.44
C GLU A 285 -14.30 41.68 -0.06
N PRO A 286 -14.96 42.77 0.37
CA PRO A 286 -16.13 43.41 -0.25
C PRO A 286 -15.74 44.42 -1.35
N LEU A 287 -16.16 44.13 -2.58
CA LEU A 287 -15.93 45.00 -3.74
C LEU A 287 -17.01 46.08 -3.88
N GLY A 288 -18.20 45.83 -3.32
CA GLY A 288 -19.37 46.70 -3.46
C GLY A 288 -19.14 48.21 -3.24
N PRO A 289 -18.44 48.65 -2.18
CA PRO A 289 -18.20 50.07 -1.92
C PRO A 289 -17.14 50.72 -2.80
N LYS A 290 -16.39 49.94 -3.59
CA LYS A 290 -15.30 50.44 -4.43
C LYS A 290 -15.88 51.15 -5.65
N GLU A 291 -15.24 52.26 -6.01
CA GLU A 291 -15.57 53.01 -7.23
C GLU A 291 -14.75 52.46 -8.40
N ILE A 292 -15.43 52.20 -9.52
CA ILE A 292 -14.87 51.65 -10.76
C ILE A 292 -14.08 52.74 -11.47
N GLN A 293 -12.83 52.43 -11.86
CA GLN A 293 -11.92 53.32 -12.56
C GLN A 293 -11.55 52.77 -13.95
N PRO A 294 -11.21 53.64 -14.91
CA PRO A 294 -10.66 53.21 -16.19
C PRO A 294 -9.40 52.37 -16.00
N GLY A 295 -9.28 51.26 -16.72
CA GLY A 295 -8.15 50.33 -16.61
C GLY A 295 -8.23 49.35 -15.43
N ASP A 296 -9.32 49.37 -14.66
CA ASP A 296 -9.63 48.29 -13.72
C ASP A 296 -9.84 46.98 -14.49
N VAL A 297 -9.27 45.87 -14.00
CA VAL A 297 -9.50 44.53 -14.54
C VAL A 297 -10.39 43.75 -13.58
N PHE A 298 -11.51 43.26 -14.09
CA PHE A 298 -12.45 42.44 -13.34
C PHE A 298 -12.34 40.98 -13.75
N THR A 299 -12.19 40.10 -12.77
CA THR A 299 -12.38 38.66 -12.96
C THR A 299 -13.85 38.35 -12.74
N LEU A 300 -14.55 38.00 -13.82
CA LEU A 300 -15.99 37.75 -13.85
C LEU A 300 -16.28 36.27 -14.06
N ARG A 301 -17.37 35.80 -13.45
CA ARG A 301 -18.01 34.53 -13.78
C ARG A 301 -19.36 34.81 -14.45
N THR A 302 -19.48 34.50 -15.74
CA THR A 302 -20.71 34.74 -16.52
C THR A 302 -20.78 33.85 -17.76
N ASP A 303 -21.96 33.55 -18.29
CA ASP A 303 -22.09 32.69 -19.48
C ASP A 303 -21.70 33.42 -20.78
N ARG A 304 -21.47 32.64 -21.85
CA ARG A 304 -20.97 33.15 -23.13
C ARG A 304 -21.88 34.18 -23.80
N ASN A 305 -23.21 34.10 -23.61
CA ASN A 305 -24.13 35.06 -24.22
C ASN A 305 -24.08 36.40 -23.45
N THR A 306 -24.10 36.31 -22.11
CA THR A 306 -23.97 37.47 -21.23
C THR A 306 -22.61 38.17 -21.40
N LEU A 307 -21.53 37.41 -21.60
CA LEU A 307 -20.20 37.99 -21.85
C LEU A 307 -20.16 38.85 -23.13
N VAL A 308 -20.78 38.39 -24.21
CA VAL A 308 -20.83 39.16 -25.47
C VAL A 308 -21.62 40.45 -25.28
N GLU A 309 -22.72 40.41 -24.54
CA GLU A 309 -23.53 41.60 -24.25
C GLU A 309 -22.79 42.61 -23.36
N LEU A 310 -22.00 42.15 -22.37
CA LEU A 310 -21.16 43.01 -21.55
C LEU A 310 -20.06 43.73 -22.35
N LEU A 311 -19.51 43.10 -23.38
CA LEU A 311 -18.50 43.69 -24.26
C LEU A 311 -19.10 44.77 -25.19
N ASP A 312 -20.34 44.57 -25.64
CA ASP A 312 -21.02 45.46 -26.58
C ASP A 312 -21.75 46.63 -25.91
N VAL A 313 -22.32 46.43 -24.71
CA VAL A 313 -23.21 47.40 -24.04
C VAL A 313 -22.52 48.19 -22.92
N GLU A 314 -21.60 47.57 -22.18
CA GLU A 314 -21.03 48.13 -20.94
C GLU A 314 -19.58 48.64 -21.09
N GLY A 315 -19.06 48.69 -22.32
CA GLY A 315 -17.74 49.26 -22.62
C GLY A 315 -16.59 48.48 -21.95
N LEU A 316 -16.69 47.15 -21.90
CA LEU A 316 -15.63 46.28 -21.38
C LEU A 316 -14.84 45.67 -22.54
N ASP A 317 -13.55 45.44 -22.35
CA ASP A 317 -12.68 44.73 -23.29
C ASP A 317 -12.22 43.40 -22.69
N LEU A 318 -12.12 42.35 -23.50
CA LEU A 318 -11.42 41.14 -23.08
C LEU A 318 -9.93 41.45 -22.95
N VAL A 319 -9.34 41.12 -21.81
CA VAL A 319 -7.88 41.06 -21.71
C VAL A 319 -7.44 39.86 -22.56
N PRO A 320 -6.58 40.02 -23.59
CA PRO A 320 -6.01 38.90 -24.30
C PRO A 320 -4.94 38.27 -23.42
N ALA A 321 -5.37 37.51 -22.43
CA ALA A 321 -4.54 36.64 -21.62
C ALA A 321 -5.24 35.28 -21.58
N THR A 322 -4.68 34.32 -22.31
CA THR A 322 -4.90 32.90 -22.02
C THR A 322 -4.40 32.66 -20.61
N VAL A 323 -5.29 32.72 -19.63
CA VAL A 323 -5.04 32.22 -18.28
C VAL A 323 -4.76 30.73 -18.45
N THR A 324 -3.50 30.35 -18.36
CA THR A 324 -3.09 28.94 -18.33
C THR A 324 -3.39 28.38 -16.95
N GLU A 325 -3.79 27.10 -16.86
CA GLU A 325 -3.99 26.36 -15.60
C GLU A 325 -2.85 26.58 -14.60
N ASP A 326 -1.62 26.76 -15.10
CA ASP A 326 -0.42 27.07 -14.31
C ASP A 326 -0.51 28.35 -13.44
N GLU A 327 -1.27 29.38 -13.86
CA GLU A 327 -1.42 30.63 -13.08
C GLU A 327 -2.46 30.50 -11.96
N LEU A 328 -3.43 29.60 -12.11
CA LEU A 328 -4.39 29.22 -11.06
C LEU A 328 -3.72 28.34 -10.00
N GLU A 329 -2.82 27.43 -10.38
CA GLU A 329 -2.04 26.60 -9.44
C GLU A 329 -1.07 27.42 -8.56
N LEU A 330 -0.62 28.59 -9.03
CA LEU A 330 0.31 29.46 -8.30
C LEU A 330 -0.35 30.19 -7.13
N ALA A 331 -1.67 30.41 -7.17
CA ALA A 331 -2.45 30.98 -6.07
C ALA A 331 -2.90 29.93 -5.04
N ASP A 332 -2.82 28.64 -5.38
CA ASP A 332 -3.45 27.53 -4.65
C ASP A 332 -2.55 26.86 -3.60
N ARG A 333 -1.43 27.50 -3.24
CA ARG A 333 -0.57 27.02 -2.16
C ARG A 333 -1.17 27.33 -0.78
N GLY A 334 -2.28 26.68 -0.44
CA GLY A 334 -2.78 26.64 0.93
C GLY A 334 -4.28 26.37 1.15
N GLN A 335 -5.09 26.22 0.10
CA GLN A 335 -6.53 26.00 0.25
C GLN A 335 -6.95 24.67 -0.36
N ASN A 336 -7.52 23.79 0.47
CA ASN A 336 -8.00 22.48 0.04
C ASN A 336 -9.51 22.53 -0.15
N LEU A 337 -10.01 21.77 -1.13
CA LEU A 337 -11.43 21.52 -1.34
C LEU A 337 -11.83 20.26 -0.57
N VAL A 338 -12.93 20.33 0.17
CA VAL A 338 -13.46 19.19 0.93
C VAL A 338 -14.98 19.16 0.90
N GLU A 339 -15.55 17.97 0.82
CA GLU A 339 -16.98 17.76 0.98
C GLU A 339 -17.37 17.61 2.45
N VAL A 340 -18.39 18.37 2.85
CA VAL A 340 -18.88 18.38 4.23
C VAL A 340 -20.39 18.20 4.22
N VAL A 341 -20.88 17.19 4.93
CA VAL A 341 -22.32 16.90 5.04
C VAL A 341 -22.87 17.52 6.32
N VAL A 342 -24.02 18.19 6.23
CA VAL A 342 -24.72 18.73 7.41
C VAL A 342 -25.26 17.59 8.27
N ALA A 343 -24.73 17.47 9.49
CA ALA A 343 -25.02 16.36 10.39
C ALA A 343 -26.46 16.41 10.96
N PRO A 344 -27.06 15.25 11.31
CA PRO A 344 -28.30 15.21 12.09
C PRO A 344 -28.14 15.90 13.45
N GLY A 345 -28.94 16.93 13.71
CA GLY A 345 -28.84 17.75 14.94
C GLY A 345 -27.90 18.95 14.84
N SER A 346 -27.39 19.26 13.64
CA SER A 346 -26.62 20.49 13.39
C SER A 346 -27.43 21.74 13.71
N ALA A 347 -26.80 22.68 14.42
CA ALA A 347 -27.37 23.99 14.76
C ALA A 347 -27.55 24.90 13.52
N LEU A 348 -27.04 24.48 12.37
CA LEU A 348 -27.17 25.18 11.09
C LEU A 348 -28.44 24.77 10.33
N VAL A 349 -29.18 23.75 10.79
CA VAL A 349 -30.40 23.31 10.13
C VAL A 349 -31.47 24.40 10.24
N GLY A 350 -31.95 24.87 9.08
CA GLY A 350 -32.90 25.97 8.96
C GLY A 350 -32.24 27.35 8.83
N GLU A 351 -30.95 27.47 9.11
CA GLU A 351 -30.16 28.68 8.87
C GLU A 351 -29.64 28.72 7.44
N SER A 352 -29.39 29.92 6.92
CA SER A 352 -28.77 30.14 5.62
C SER A 352 -27.27 30.33 5.74
N LEU A 353 -26.51 30.14 4.66
CA LEU A 353 -25.05 30.35 4.69
C LEU A 353 -24.68 31.79 5.10
N ALA A 354 -25.51 32.77 4.74
CA ALA A 354 -25.35 34.17 5.15
C ALA A 354 -25.69 34.41 6.63
N SER A 355 -26.83 33.90 7.11
CA SER A 355 -27.25 34.09 8.51
C SER A 355 -26.38 33.32 9.51
N ALA A 356 -25.81 32.20 9.08
CA ALA A 356 -24.84 31.43 9.85
C ALA A 356 -23.43 32.04 9.89
N SER A 357 -23.17 33.08 9.10
CA SER A 357 -21.83 33.67 8.89
C SER A 357 -20.77 32.59 8.60
N PHE A 358 -21.10 31.61 7.74
CA PHE A 358 -20.33 30.38 7.58
C PHE A 358 -18.84 30.64 7.33
N ARG A 359 -18.53 31.58 6.42
CA ARG A 359 -17.16 31.96 6.06
C ARG A 359 -16.35 32.53 7.23
N GLN A 360 -16.98 33.33 8.10
CA GLN A 360 -16.30 33.95 9.24
C GLN A 360 -16.21 33.00 10.44
N ARG A 361 -17.26 32.19 10.64
CA ARG A 361 -17.36 31.27 11.77
C ARG A 361 -16.46 30.05 11.61
N TYR A 362 -16.34 29.55 10.39
CA TYR A 362 -15.61 28.33 10.08
C TYR A 362 -14.34 28.57 9.23
N ASP A 363 -14.07 29.82 8.85
CA ASP A 363 -12.90 30.19 8.03
C ASP A 363 -12.80 29.34 6.75
N ALA A 364 -13.95 29.24 6.08
CA ALA A 364 -14.21 28.26 5.04
C ALA A 364 -15.27 28.78 4.05
N THR A 365 -15.01 28.70 2.75
CA THR A 365 -15.89 29.23 1.70
C THR A 365 -16.68 28.10 1.06
N VAL A 366 -18.00 28.18 1.05
CA VAL A 366 -18.85 27.18 0.38
C VAL A 366 -18.92 27.49 -1.12
N LEU A 367 -18.44 26.58 -1.95
CA LEU A 367 -18.43 26.70 -3.41
C LEU A 367 -19.67 26.12 -4.07
N ALA A 368 -20.23 25.05 -3.50
CA ALA A 368 -21.44 24.42 -4.01
C ALA A 368 -22.24 23.73 -2.90
N LEU A 369 -23.56 23.60 -3.08
CA LEU A 369 -24.45 22.85 -2.21
C LEU A 369 -25.19 21.79 -3.03
N ARG A 370 -25.15 20.54 -2.58
CA ARG A 370 -25.91 19.43 -3.15
C ARG A 370 -27.01 19.02 -2.19
N ARG A 371 -28.24 18.94 -2.70
CA ARG A 371 -29.42 18.48 -1.95
C ARG A 371 -30.04 17.28 -2.67
N GLY A 372 -29.82 16.09 -2.12
CA GLY A 372 -30.18 14.86 -2.81
C GLY A 372 -29.43 14.73 -4.14
N GLY A 373 -30.16 14.71 -5.26
CA GLY A 373 -29.59 14.67 -6.61
C GLY A 373 -29.43 16.04 -7.30
N GLU A 374 -29.89 17.13 -6.67
CA GLU A 374 -29.87 18.47 -7.26
C GLU A 374 -28.64 19.23 -6.78
N LEU A 375 -27.85 19.75 -7.73
CA LEU A 375 -26.69 20.56 -7.45
C LEU A 375 -27.05 22.05 -7.57
N ILE A 376 -26.92 22.78 -6.48
CA ILE A 376 -27.30 24.18 -6.33
C ILE A 376 -26.00 25.00 -6.24
N ARG A 377 -25.73 25.81 -7.27
CA ARG A 377 -24.51 26.65 -7.38
C ARG A 377 -24.77 28.14 -7.22
N ARG A 378 -26.04 28.59 -7.27
CA ARG A 378 -26.44 30.01 -7.24
C ARG A 378 -27.34 30.32 -6.03
N ARG A 379 -27.26 31.56 -5.52
CA ARG A 379 -28.13 32.10 -4.44
C ARG A 379 -28.22 31.20 -3.19
N MET A 380 -27.08 30.59 -2.83
CA MET A 380 -26.97 29.71 -1.66
C MET A 380 -26.95 30.49 -0.34
N ASP A 381 -26.65 31.79 -0.42
CA ASP A 381 -26.57 32.74 0.69
C ASP A 381 -27.86 32.78 1.53
N LYS A 382 -29.02 32.68 0.89
CA LYS A 382 -30.36 32.72 1.55
C LYS A 382 -31.01 31.35 1.67
N LEU A 383 -30.38 30.30 1.17
CA LEU A 383 -30.97 28.97 1.17
C LEU A 383 -30.85 28.34 2.56
N PRO A 384 -31.96 27.95 3.22
CA PRO A 384 -31.88 27.28 4.51
C PRO A 384 -31.30 25.87 4.34
N LEU A 385 -30.26 25.58 5.13
CA LEU A 385 -29.58 24.29 5.16
C LEU A 385 -30.48 23.21 5.77
N ARG A 386 -30.38 21.99 5.26
CA ARG A 386 -31.11 20.81 5.74
C ARG A 386 -30.13 19.72 6.15
N VAL A 387 -30.59 18.83 7.02
CA VAL A 387 -29.84 17.62 7.36
C VAL A 387 -29.58 16.83 6.08
N GLY A 388 -28.33 16.42 5.87
CA GLY A 388 -27.90 15.69 4.68
C GLY A 388 -27.62 16.54 3.44
N ASP A 389 -27.70 17.89 3.53
CA ASP A 389 -27.11 18.73 2.48
C ASP A 389 -25.58 18.53 2.48
N THR A 390 -25.01 18.38 1.29
CA THR A 390 -23.55 18.25 1.09
C THR A 390 -23.01 19.57 0.58
N LEU A 391 -22.03 20.14 1.27
CA LEU A 391 -21.37 21.39 0.94
C LEU A 391 -19.98 21.09 0.40
N LEU A 392 -19.64 21.63 -0.75
CA LEU A 392 -18.25 21.69 -1.22
C LEU A 392 -17.61 22.94 -0.62
N VAL A 393 -16.57 22.75 0.18
CA VAL A 393 -15.97 23.81 0.99
C VAL A 393 -14.50 23.97 0.64
N GLN A 394 -14.10 25.21 0.33
CA GLN A 394 -12.71 25.61 0.19
C GLN A 394 -12.22 26.20 1.51
N ALA A 395 -11.21 25.59 2.12
CA ALA A 395 -10.66 26.09 3.37
C ALA A 395 -9.19 25.71 3.54
N THR A 396 -8.50 26.40 4.44
CA THR A 396 -7.17 25.95 4.87
C THR A 396 -7.30 24.64 5.63
N VAL A 397 -6.22 23.85 5.68
CA VAL A 397 -6.25 22.54 6.38
C VAL A 397 -6.64 22.67 7.86
N GLU A 398 -6.16 23.72 8.53
CA GLU A 398 -6.51 24.01 9.93
C GLU A 398 -8.01 24.30 10.11
N SER A 399 -8.66 24.90 9.11
CA SER A 399 -10.11 25.12 9.10
C SER A 399 -10.89 23.83 8.85
N ILE A 400 -10.37 22.94 8.00
CA ILE A 400 -11.00 21.64 7.73
C ILE A 400 -10.96 20.75 8.97
N GLU A 401 -9.85 20.73 9.71
CA GLU A 401 -9.77 20.01 11.01
C GLU A 401 -10.77 20.55 12.03
N ARG A 402 -10.97 21.88 12.06
CA ARG A 402 -11.99 22.51 12.90
C ARG A 402 -13.41 22.14 12.48
N LEU A 403 -13.64 21.92 11.19
CA LEU A 403 -14.91 21.44 10.63
C LEU A 403 -15.15 19.97 10.97
N ASP A 404 -14.12 19.12 10.86
CA ASP A 404 -14.18 17.68 11.15
C ASP A 404 -14.49 17.39 12.62
N ASN A 405 -13.85 18.13 13.53
CA ASN A 405 -14.14 18.05 14.97
C ASN A 405 -15.47 18.71 15.38
N ASN A 406 -16.23 19.27 14.42
CA ASN A 406 -17.47 19.98 14.69
C ASN A 406 -18.70 19.09 14.54
N ARG A 407 -19.51 19.00 15.59
CA ARG A 407 -20.75 18.20 15.59
C ARG A 407 -21.81 18.64 14.56
N ASN A 408 -21.66 19.82 13.96
CA ASN A 408 -22.58 20.32 12.94
C ASN A 408 -22.36 19.67 11.57
N PHE A 409 -21.24 18.97 11.40
CA PHE A 409 -20.75 18.50 10.11
C PHE A 409 -20.23 17.07 10.20
N ILE A 410 -20.25 16.39 9.07
CA ILE A 410 -19.57 15.12 8.83
C ILE A 410 -18.69 15.38 7.62
N VAL A 411 -17.38 15.41 7.80
CA VAL A 411 -16.44 15.61 6.69
C VAL A 411 -16.31 14.29 5.94
N ALA A 412 -16.57 14.31 4.64
CA ALA A 412 -16.64 13.09 3.82
C ALA A 412 -15.25 12.57 3.38
N GLN A 413 -14.20 13.38 3.54
CA GLN A 413 -12.82 13.01 3.19
C GLN A 413 -11.89 13.17 4.40
N GLU A 414 -11.23 12.08 4.80
CA GLU A 414 -10.14 12.13 5.78
C GLU A 414 -8.93 12.81 5.13
N ILE A 415 -8.55 14.00 5.62
CA ILE A 415 -7.27 14.62 5.22
C ILE A 415 -6.16 13.95 6.04
N GLU A 416 -5.62 12.85 5.53
CA GLU A 416 -4.41 12.25 6.09
C GLU A 416 -3.18 13.09 5.72
N ARG A 417 -2.87 14.10 6.53
CA ARG A 417 -1.57 14.77 6.41
C ARG A 417 -0.46 13.90 7.00
N HIS A 418 0.49 13.56 6.15
CA HIS A 418 1.77 13.02 6.58
C HIS A 418 2.79 14.18 6.68
N ASP A 419 3.20 14.52 7.91
CA ASP A 419 4.28 15.47 8.17
C ASP A 419 5.64 14.80 7.83
N TYR A 420 6.06 14.92 6.58
CA TYR A 420 7.28 14.28 6.07
C TYR A 420 8.55 15.05 6.47
N ARG A 421 9.58 14.31 6.88
CA ARG A 421 10.90 14.85 7.24
C ARG A 421 11.83 14.86 6.05
N GLU A 422 11.51 15.62 5.01
CA GLU A 422 12.27 15.62 3.74
C GLU A 422 13.77 15.91 3.91
N SER A 423 14.12 16.79 4.86
CA SER A 423 15.54 17.08 5.19
C SER A 423 16.33 15.84 5.68
N LYS A 424 15.65 14.78 6.10
CA LYS A 424 16.25 13.54 6.61
C LYS A 424 16.37 12.44 5.55
N ILE A 425 15.84 12.63 4.34
CA ILE A 425 15.96 11.70 3.22
C ILE A 425 17.40 11.18 3.05
N PRO A 426 18.45 12.03 2.90
CA PRO A 426 19.79 11.52 2.65
C PRO A 426 20.36 10.72 3.83
N VAL A 427 19.96 11.05 5.06
CA VAL A 427 20.39 10.36 6.26
C VAL A 427 19.73 8.99 6.35
N ALA A 428 18.41 8.91 6.16
CA ALA A 428 17.66 7.66 6.20
C ALA A 428 18.12 6.69 5.10
N VAL A 429 18.28 7.17 3.87
CA VAL A 429 18.82 6.38 2.75
C VAL A 429 20.26 5.95 3.04
N GLY A 430 21.10 6.84 3.58
CA GLY A 430 22.47 6.51 3.97
C GLY A 430 22.55 5.42 5.04
N ILE A 431 21.63 5.43 6.02
CA ILE A 431 21.54 4.38 7.04
C ILE A 431 21.17 3.05 6.41
N VAL A 432 20.11 2.99 5.60
CA VAL A 432 19.69 1.74 4.93
C VAL A 432 20.79 1.22 4.01
N ALA A 433 21.42 2.09 3.22
CA ALA A 433 22.55 1.73 2.37
C ALA A 433 23.74 1.19 3.19
N GLY A 434 24.00 1.78 4.37
CA GLY A 434 25.02 1.30 5.30
C GLY A 434 24.70 -0.09 5.87
N VAL A 435 23.45 -0.33 6.27
CA VAL A 435 23.00 -1.65 6.74
C VAL A 435 23.17 -2.70 5.64
N VAL A 436 22.72 -2.39 4.43
CA VAL A 436 22.85 -3.27 3.25
C VAL A 436 24.33 -3.53 2.95
N ALA A 437 25.18 -2.51 2.96
CA ALA A 437 26.61 -2.69 2.69
C ALA A 437 27.31 -3.56 3.75
N LEU A 438 27.01 -3.36 5.04
CA LEU A 438 27.57 -4.16 6.13
C LEU A 438 27.14 -5.63 6.05
N ALA A 439 25.87 -5.88 5.72
CA ALA A 439 25.34 -7.23 5.55
C ALA A 439 25.90 -7.90 4.27
N ALA A 440 25.93 -7.18 3.14
CA ALA A 440 26.41 -7.72 1.86
C ALA A 440 27.90 -8.08 1.86
N LEU A 441 28.71 -7.31 2.57
CA LEU A 441 30.14 -7.57 2.73
C LEU A 441 30.44 -8.57 3.85
N ASN A 442 29.42 -9.14 4.50
CA ASN A 442 29.53 -10.07 5.63
C ASN A 442 30.39 -9.55 6.80
N PHE A 443 30.43 -8.22 7.02
CA PHE A 443 31.15 -7.65 8.17
C PHE A 443 30.41 -7.90 9.49
N LEU A 444 29.08 -7.91 9.45
CA LEU A 444 28.21 -8.17 10.60
C LEU A 444 27.03 -9.05 10.18
N PRO A 445 26.54 -9.94 11.06
CA PRO A 445 25.26 -10.60 10.84
C PRO A 445 24.14 -9.58 10.62
N ILE A 446 23.21 -9.91 9.73
CA ILE A 446 22.18 -8.97 9.30
C ILE A 446 21.32 -8.44 10.44
N VAL A 447 21.01 -9.28 11.43
CA VAL A 447 20.26 -8.89 12.64
C VAL A 447 20.97 -7.77 13.41
N VAL A 448 22.30 -7.82 13.50
CA VAL A 448 23.10 -6.81 14.20
C VAL A 448 23.16 -5.51 13.40
N ALA A 449 23.40 -5.61 12.09
CA ALA A 449 23.40 -4.44 11.22
C ALA A 449 22.02 -3.74 11.20
N ALA A 450 20.95 -4.51 11.14
CA ALA A 450 19.57 -4.04 11.16
C ALA A 450 19.23 -3.29 12.46
N LEU A 451 19.55 -3.88 13.62
CA LEU A 451 19.32 -3.26 14.93
C LEU A 451 20.15 -1.98 15.11
N LEU A 452 21.40 -1.98 14.65
CA LEU A 452 22.25 -0.78 14.61
C LEU A 452 21.60 0.32 13.76
N GLY A 453 21.08 -0.03 12.57
CA GLY A 453 20.37 0.89 11.69
C GLY A 453 19.10 1.45 12.31
N ALA A 454 18.30 0.61 12.96
CA ALA A 454 17.09 1.04 13.68
C ALA A 454 17.44 2.04 14.80
N LEU A 455 18.49 1.78 15.57
CA LEU A 455 19.00 2.72 16.58
C LEU A 455 19.50 4.02 15.95
N ALA A 456 20.21 3.94 14.82
CA ALA A 456 20.69 5.10 14.07
C ALA A 456 19.54 5.98 13.54
N MET A 457 18.43 5.38 13.08
CA MET A 457 17.24 6.13 12.64
C MET A 457 16.65 6.98 13.76
N VAL A 458 16.60 6.44 14.98
CA VAL A 458 16.12 7.18 16.16
C VAL A 458 17.13 8.25 16.58
N ALA A 459 18.42 7.89 16.68
CA ALA A 459 19.47 8.81 17.09
C ALA A 459 19.61 10.02 16.15
N THR A 460 19.43 9.82 14.84
CA THR A 460 19.48 10.88 13.82
C THR A 460 18.17 11.66 13.69
N LYS A 461 17.13 11.28 14.45
CA LYS A 461 15.77 11.83 14.40
C LYS A 461 15.08 11.66 13.05
N CYS A 462 15.45 10.61 12.29
CA CYS A 462 14.65 10.17 11.14
C CYS A 462 13.32 9.57 11.63
N LEU A 463 13.35 8.89 12.79
CA LEU A 463 12.20 8.34 13.48
C LEU A 463 12.14 8.86 14.93
N ARG A 464 10.95 9.20 15.44
CA ARG A 464 10.75 9.54 16.86
C ARG A 464 10.66 8.26 17.69
N PRO A 465 11.08 8.27 18.97
CA PRO A 465 10.96 7.09 19.84
C PRO A 465 9.54 6.53 19.97
N THR A 466 8.50 7.38 19.88
CA THR A 466 7.10 6.94 19.92
C THR A 466 6.71 6.21 18.63
N GLU A 467 7.15 6.71 17.48
CA GLU A 467 6.88 6.12 16.16
C GLU A 467 7.57 4.76 15.98
N LEU A 468 8.61 4.45 16.78
CA LEU A 468 9.31 3.18 16.71
C LEU A 468 8.42 1.98 17.06
N TYR A 469 7.54 2.12 18.05
CA TYR A 469 6.65 1.03 18.45
C TYR A 469 5.48 0.86 17.47
N ASP A 470 5.01 1.96 16.91
CA ASP A 470 3.95 2.00 15.89
C ASP A 470 4.46 1.47 14.53
N ALA A 471 5.76 1.57 14.27
CA ALA A 471 6.40 1.07 13.06
C ALA A 471 6.31 -0.46 12.91
N VAL A 472 6.23 -1.18 14.03
CA VAL A 472 6.34 -2.64 14.05
C VAL A 472 4.98 -3.28 13.81
N GLN A 473 4.90 -4.12 12.78
CA GLN A 473 3.74 -4.98 12.53
C GLN A 473 3.77 -6.16 13.50
N TRP A 474 3.21 -5.96 14.69
CA TRP A 474 3.24 -6.94 15.77
C TRP A 474 2.59 -8.27 15.40
N ASP A 475 1.55 -8.24 14.57
CA ASP A 475 0.93 -9.42 13.99
C ASP A 475 1.96 -10.31 13.26
N VAL A 476 2.82 -9.72 12.43
CA VAL A 476 3.88 -10.47 11.73
C VAL A 476 4.91 -11.03 12.71
N ILE A 477 5.27 -10.27 13.75
CA ILE A 477 6.22 -10.72 14.78
C ILE A 477 5.67 -11.91 15.58
N PHE A 478 4.42 -11.83 16.02
CA PHE A 478 3.76 -12.93 16.73
C PHE A 478 3.49 -14.14 15.83
N LEU A 479 3.18 -13.92 14.54
CA LEU A 479 3.07 -14.97 13.55
C LEU A 479 4.39 -15.75 13.40
N LEU A 480 5.51 -15.05 13.18
CA LEU A 480 6.83 -15.69 13.07
C LEU A 480 7.19 -16.42 14.36
N ALA A 481 7.04 -15.76 15.51
CA ALA A 481 7.36 -16.35 16.80
C ALA A 481 6.52 -17.60 17.12
N GLY A 482 5.24 -17.62 16.74
CA GLY A 482 4.34 -18.73 17.01
C GLY A 482 4.46 -19.90 16.03
N VAL A 483 4.86 -19.64 14.78
CA VAL A 483 4.98 -20.70 13.75
C VAL A 483 6.36 -21.38 13.77
N ILE A 484 7.45 -20.70 14.15
CA ILE A 484 8.79 -21.33 14.23
C ILE A 484 8.79 -22.64 15.08
N PRO A 485 8.19 -22.69 16.28
CA PRO A 485 8.08 -23.92 17.07
C PRO A 485 7.37 -25.07 16.36
N LEU A 486 6.45 -24.78 15.44
CA LEU A 486 5.78 -25.80 14.63
C LEU A 486 6.78 -26.51 13.71
N GLY A 487 7.70 -25.75 13.10
CA GLY A 487 8.78 -26.33 12.29
C GLY A 487 9.71 -27.22 13.11
N ILE A 488 10.05 -26.80 14.34
CA ILE A 488 10.85 -27.61 15.29
C ILE A 488 10.11 -28.91 15.66
N ALA A 489 8.81 -28.81 15.98
CA ALA A 489 8.00 -29.99 16.30
C ALA A 489 7.87 -30.96 15.12
N MET A 490 7.80 -30.45 13.88
CA MET A 490 7.79 -31.28 12.66
C MET A 490 9.09 -32.05 12.45
N GLU A 491 10.22 -31.41 12.73
CA GLU A 491 11.56 -31.99 12.66
C GLU A 491 11.73 -33.08 13.73
N ASN A 492 11.50 -32.72 15.00
CA ASN A 492 11.70 -33.62 16.13
C ASN A 492 10.75 -34.83 16.13
N SER A 493 9.53 -34.68 15.60
CA SER A 493 8.58 -35.79 15.50
C SER A 493 8.86 -36.74 14.34
N GLY A 494 9.68 -36.37 13.35
CA GLY A 494 9.84 -37.11 12.10
C GLY A 494 8.69 -36.91 11.09
N ALA A 495 7.80 -35.95 11.33
CA ALA A 495 6.71 -35.64 10.40
C ALA A 495 7.22 -35.09 9.06
N ALA A 496 8.31 -34.31 9.10
CA ALA A 496 8.97 -33.81 7.89
C ALA A 496 9.53 -34.95 7.02
N GLU A 497 10.14 -35.96 7.63
CA GLU A 497 10.67 -37.16 6.96
C GLU A 497 9.55 -37.96 6.27
N LEU A 498 8.42 -38.15 6.93
CA LEU A 498 7.27 -38.84 6.33
C LEU A 498 6.70 -38.08 5.12
N LEU A 499 6.59 -36.74 5.21
CA LEU A 499 6.18 -35.92 4.07
C LEU A 499 7.19 -35.97 2.93
N ALA A 500 8.48 -35.95 3.27
CA ALA A 500 9.56 -36.05 2.28
C ALA A 500 9.48 -37.39 1.54
N GLU A 501 9.34 -38.52 2.23
CA GLU A 501 9.21 -39.85 1.62
C GLU A 501 8.07 -39.90 0.58
N LEU A 502 6.91 -39.31 0.89
CA LEU A 502 5.76 -39.22 -0.05
C LEU A 502 6.12 -38.47 -1.34
N VAL A 503 6.92 -37.41 -1.24
CA VAL A 503 7.36 -36.65 -2.41
C VAL A 503 8.52 -37.35 -3.13
N VAL A 504 9.42 -38.00 -2.40
CA VAL A 504 10.54 -38.80 -2.97
C VAL A 504 10.02 -39.94 -3.83
N MET A 505 8.86 -40.53 -3.51
CA MET A 505 8.20 -41.51 -4.39
C MET A 505 7.94 -40.96 -5.81
N SER A 506 7.75 -39.65 -5.97
CA SER A 506 7.64 -39.05 -7.31
C SER A 506 8.96 -39.05 -8.07
N GLY A 507 10.09 -39.02 -7.36
CA GLY A 507 11.45 -39.09 -7.93
C GLY A 507 11.80 -40.44 -8.55
N GLU A 508 11.05 -41.51 -8.25
CA GLU A 508 11.18 -42.79 -8.97
C GLU A 508 10.71 -42.68 -10.44
N PHE A 509 9.81 -41.74 -10.73
CA PHE A 509 9.19 -41.57 -12.05
C PHE A 509 9.59 -40.27 -12.74
N LEU A 510 10.09 -39.29 -11.99
CA LEU A 510 10.39 -37.94 -12.46
C LEU A 510 11.88 -37.62 -12.32
N PRO A 511 12.48 -36.89 -13.28
CA PRO A 511 13.83 -36.36 -13.09
C PRO A 511 13.86 -35.35 -11.94
N LEU A 512 15.02 -35.16 -11.30
CA LEU A 512 15.18 -34.31 -10.12
C LEU A 512 14.65 -32.88 -10.31
N ILE A 513 14.84 -32.30 -11.49
CA ILE A 513 14.29 -30.98 -11.84
C ILE A 513 12.74 -30.94 -11.81
N ALA A 514 12.08 -32.03 -12.16
CA ALA A 514 10.63 -32.12 -12.09
C ALA A 514 10.15 -32.30 -10.64
N VAL A 515 10.90 -33.01 -9.80
CA VAL A 515 10.64 -33.07 -8.34
C VAL A 515 10.76 -31.68 -7.71
N LEU A 516 11.78 -30.91 -8.08
CA LEU A 516 11.91 -29.50 -7.68
C LEU A 516 10.69 -28.65 -8.13
N GLY A 517 10.20 -28.89 -9.35
CA GLY A 517 8.96 -28.29 -9.84
C GLY A 517 7.72 -28.67 -9.02
N VAL A 518 7.61 -29.93 -8.58
CA VAL A 518 6.54 -30.37 -7.67
C VAL A 518 6.60 -29.60 -6.35
N PHE A 519 7.78 -29.44 -5.76
CA PHE A 519 7.95 -28.62 -4.55
C PHE A 519 7.52 -27.17 -4.75
N TYR A 520 7.89 -26.56 -5.88
CA TYR A 520 7.42 -25.21 -6.22
C TYR A 520 5.89 -25.17 -6.27
N PHE A 521 5.25 -26.05 -7.05
CA PHE A 521 3.79 -25.99 -7.25
C PHE A 521 3.00 -26.33 -5.99
N VAL A 522 3.44 -27.30 -5.19
CA VAL A 522 2.80 -27.64 -3.91
C VAL A 522 2.91 -26.45 -2.95
N THR A 523 4.09 -25.86 -2.81
CA THR A 523 4.29 -24.70 -1.95
C THR A 523 3.46 -23.51 -2.42
N ALA A 524 3.48 -23.23 -3.72
CA ALA A 524 2.67 -22.19 -4.35
C ALA A 524 1.17 -22.35 -4.06
N LEU A 525 0.63 -23.57 -4.23
CA LEU A 525 -0.78 -23.85 -3.96
C LEU A 525 -1.10 -23.68 -2.48
N LEU A 526 -0.23 -24.16 -1.59
CA LEU A 526 -0.36 -24.01 -0.15
C LEU A 526 -0.39 -22.52 0.23
N THR A 527 0.55 -21.73 -0.26
CA THR A 527 0.65 -20.28 -0.06
C THR A 527 -0.54 -19.50 -0.61
N ASN A 528 -1.28 -20.02 -1.59
CA ASN A 528 -2.51 -19.37 -2.03
C ASN A 528 -3.68 -19.56 -1.03
N VAL A 529 -3.56 -20.53 -0.11
CA VAL A 529 -4.59 -20.89 0.88
C VAL A 529 -4.26 -20.39 2.29
N ILE A 530 -2.98 -20.42 2.68
CA ILE A 530 -2.49 -19.94 3.97
C ILE A 530 -1.49 -18.80 3.79
N SER A 531 -0.91 -18.27 4.87
CA SER A 531 0.12 -17.24 4.75
C SER A 531 1.43 -17.78 4.15
N ASN A 532 2.13 -16.88 3.44
CA ASN A 532 3.47 -17.13 2.90
C ASN A 532 4.47 -17.60 3.97
N ASN A 533 4.51 -16.95 5.15
CA ASN A 533 5.38 -17.34 6.26
C ASN A 533 5.08 -18.75 6.78
N ALA A 534 3.80 -19.09 6.95
CA ALA A 534 3.41 -20.43 7.39
C ALA A 534 3.80 -21.51 6.37
N SER A 535 3.67 -21.19 5.07
CA SER A 535 4.09 -22.10 3.99
C SER A 535 5.58 -22.39 4.03
N VAL A 536 6.42 -21.37 4.25
CA VAL A 536 7.89 -21.51 4.35
C VAL A 536 8.28 -22.42 5.51
N VAL A 537 7.75 -22.18 6.71
CA VAL A 537 8.09 -22.98 7.90
C VAL A 537 7.68 -24.44 7.75
N LEU A 538 6.54 -24.70 7.09
CA LEU A 538 6.06 -26.06 6.87
C LEU A 538 6.85 -26.78 5.77
N MET A 539 7.13 -26.10 4.66
CA MET A 539 7.68 -26.75 3.46
C MET A 539 9.21 -26.85 3.47
N ILE A 540 9.95 -25.97 4.14
CA ILE A 540 11.42 -26.02 4.14
C ILE A 540 11.97 -27.30 4.80
N PRO A 541 11.54 -27.70 6.01
CA PRO A 541 12.03 -28.94 6.62
C PRO A 541 11.77 -30.15 5.71
N VAL A 542 10.60 -30.21 5.09
CA VAL A 542 10.23 -31.26 4.13
C VAL A 542 11.12 -31.23 2.89
N ALA A 543 11.45 -30.04 2.39
CA ALA A 543 12.27 -29.85 1.20
C ALA A 543 13.74 -30.22 1.44
N ILE A 544 14.30 -29.87 2.60
CA ILE A 544 15.66 -30.25 3.01
C ILE A 544 15.76 -31.77 3.16
N GLU A 545 14.79 -32.39 3.84
CA GLU A 545 14.79 -33.84 4.06
C GLU A 545 14.62 -34.62 2.74
N ALA A 546 13.74 -34.14 1.85
CA ALA A 546 13.57 -34.73 0.53
C ALA A 546 14.84 -34.59 -0.33
N ALA A 547 15.50 -33.43 -0.30
CA ALA A 547 16.76 -33.23 -1.01
C ALA A 547 17.84 -34.18 -0.49
N THR A 548 17.99 -34.28 0.84
CA THR A 548 18.95 -35.17 1.49
C THR A 548 18.71 -36.63 1.10
N THR A 549 17.45 -37.08 1.12
CA THR A 549 17.05 -38.43 0.72
C THR A 549 17.34 -38.73 -0.75
N LEU A 550 17.16 -37.74 -1.64
CA LEU A 550 17.42 -37.86 -3.07
C LEU A 550 18.90 -37.70 -3.45
N GLY A 551 19.78 -37.38 -2.49
CA GLY A 551 21.17 -37.00 -2.77
C GLY A 551 21.27 -35.72 -3.60
N ALA A 552 20.31 -34.81 -3.42
CA ALA A 552 20.23 -33.52 -4.06
C ALA A 552 20.70 -32.40 -3.13
N ASP A 553 21.04 -31.26 -3.71
CA ASP A 553 21.43 -30.06 -2.97
C ASP A 553 20.23 -29.47 -2.19
N PRO A 554 20.27 -29.40 -0.84
CA PRO A 554 19.17 -28.87 -0.04
C PRO A 554 18.89 -27.40 -0.31
N PHE A 555 19.93 -26.62 -0.61
CA PHE A 555 19.81 -25.20 -0.87
C PHE A 555 18.90 -24.91 -2.08
N SER A 556 19.06 -25.65 -3.18
CA SER A 556 18.20 -25.56 -4.37
C SER A 556 16.72 -25.83 -4.08
N PHE A 557 16.43 -26.82 -3.24
CA PHE A 557 15.07 -27.14 -2.82
C PHE A 557 14.47 -26.04 -1.94
N VAL A 558 15.26 -25.47 -1.04
CA VAL A 558 14.83 -24.32 -0.23
C VAL A 558 14.57 -23.09 -1.10
N LEU A 559 15.40 -22.81 -2.12
CA LEU A 559 15.14 -21.72 -3.06
C LEU A 559 13.81 -21.91 -3.80
N ALA A 560 13.47 -23.13 -4.24
CA ALA A 560 12.20 -23.41 -4.89
C ALA A 560 11.01 -23.13 -3.96
N VAL A 561 11.07 -23.55 -2.69
CA VAL A 561 10.05 -23.26 -1.67
C VAL A 561 9.96 -21.75 -1.39
N MET A 562 11.08 -21.09 -1.17
CA MET A 562 11.16 -19.66 -0.84
C MET A 562 10.56 -18.78 -1.94
N PHE A 563 10.90 -19.05 -3.20
CA PHE A 563 10.33 -18.33 -4.34
C PHE A 563 8.85 -18.67 -4.53
N ALA A 564 8.45 -19.94 -4.40
CA ALA A 564 7.06 -20.34 -4.51
C ALA A 564 6.18 -19.65 -3.45
N ALA A 565 6.65 -19.57 -2.21
CA ALA A 565 5.93 -18.91 -1.12
C ALA A 565 5.78 -17.39 -1.32
N SER A 566 6.57 -16.78 -2.21
CA SER A 566 6.46 -15.36 -2.55
C SER A 566 5.52 -15.08 -3.73
N THR A 567 4.86 -16.11 -4.28
CA THR A 567 4.14 -16.02 -5.57
C THR A 567 2.64 -16.30 -5.43
N ALA A 568 2.01 -15.84 -4.34
CA ALA A 568 0.57 -15.99 -4.10
C ALA A 568 -0.30 -15.12 -5.05
N PHE A 569 -0.17 -15.29 -6.37
CA PHE A 569 -0.84 -14.43 -7.35
C PHE A 569 -2.30 -14.82 -7.59
N MET A 570 -2.68 -16.07 -7.31
CA MET A 570 -4.01 -16.58 -7.69
C MET A 570 -5.10 -16.21 -6.70
N THR A 571 -4.75 -15.72 -5.50
CA THR A 571 -5.72 -15.34 -4.47
C THR A 571 -5.38 -13.99 -3.86
N PRO A 572 -6.40 -13.24 -3.40
CA PRO A 572 -6.18 -12.01 -2.66
C PRO A 572 -5.67 -12.27 -1.25
N VAL A 573 -5.97 -13.44 -0.66
CA VAL A 573 -5.73 -13.76 0.76
C VAL A 573 -4.30 -14.25 1.01
N GLY A 574 -3.69 -14.95 0.05
CA GLY A 574 -2.37 -15.59 0.26
C GLY A 574 -1.20 -14.61 0.49
N TYR A 575 -1.39 -13.32 0.21
CA TYR A 575 -0.38 -12.28 0.47
C TYR A 575 -1.03 -10.96 0.88
N GLN A 576 -0.54 -10.33 1.96
CA GLN A 576 -1.12 -9.09 2.48
C GLN A 576 -1.20 -7.95 1.45
N THR A 577 -0.16 -7.76 0.62
CA THR A 577 -0.15 -6.74 -0.45
C THR A 577 -1.31 -6.89 -1.42
N ASN A 578 -1.76 -8.12 -1.68
CA ASN A 578 -2.91 -8.38 -2.53
C ASN A 578 -4.22 -7.92 -1.87
N LEU A 579 -4.36 -8.05 -0.55
CA LEU A 579 -5.51 -7.54 0.20
C LEU A 579 -5.57 -6.00 0.17
N PHE A 580 -4.42 -5.32 0.30
CA PHE A 580 -4.36 -3.85 0.21
C PHE A 580 -4.94 -3.30 -1.09
N VAL A 581 -4.71 -4.00 -2.20
CA VAL A 581 -5.22 -3.56 -3.52
C VAL A 581 -6.57 -4.18 -3.87
N TYR A 582 -7.04 -5.20 -3.14
CA TYR A 582 -8.27 -5.93 -3.44
C TYR A 582 -9.50 -5.03 -3.43
N GLY A 583 -9.72 -4.34 -2.31
CA GLY A 583 -10.83 -3.40 -2.12
C GLY A 583 -10.69 -2.14 -2.96
N PRO A 584 -9.62 -1.35 -2.79
CA PRO A 584 -9.37 -0.12 -3.56
C PRO A 584 -9.26 -0.33 -5.07
N GLY A 585 -9.01 -1.54 -5.55
CA GLY A 585 -8.99 -1.87 -6.97
C GLY A 585 -10.32 -2.42 -7.51
N GLY A 586 -11.32 -2.67 -6.65
CA GLY A 586 -12.63 -3.20 -7.03
C GLY A 586 -12.58 -4.61 -7.62
N TYR A 587 -11.57 -5.40 -7.26
CA TYR A 587 -11.34 -6.71 -7.87
C TYR A 587 -12.28 -7.78 -7.31
N LYS A 588 -12.47 -8.82 -8.11
CA LYS A 588 -13.09 -10.08 -7.68
C LYS A 588 -12.02 -11.16 -7.55
N PHE A 589 -12.27 -12.18 -6.74
CA PHE A 589 -11.38 -13.34 -6.60
C PHE A 589 -11.00 -13.96 -7.96
N THR A 590 -11.95 -14.01 -8.90
CA THR A 590 -11.72 -14.54 -10.25
C THR A 590 -10.72 -13.71 -11.07
N ASP A 591 -10.56 -12.42 -10.76
CA ASP A 591 -9.59 -11.55 -11.44
C ASP A 591 -8.15 -11.97 -11.06
N TYR A 592 -7.91 -12.40 -9.82
CA TYR A 592 -6.61 -12.92 -9.37
C TYR A 592 -6.25 -14.23 -10.06
N ILE A 593 -7.18 -15.18 -10.13
CA ILE A 593 -6.93 -16.41 -10.89
C ILE A 593 -6.65 -16.10 -12.37
N ARG A 594 -7.41 -15.18 -12.96
CA ARG A 594 -7.29 -14.83 -14.38
C ARG A 594 -5.94 -14.21 -14.71
N VAL A 595 -5.43 -13.30 -13.90
CA VAL A 595 -4.15 -12.61 -14.14
C VAL A 595 -2.97 -13.37 -13.53
N GLY A 596 -3.11 -13.83 -12.30
CA GLY A 596 -2.09 -14.51 -11.53
C GLY A 596 -1.88 -15.97 -11.88
N GLY A 597 -2.90 -16.71 -12.33
CA GLY A 597 -2.77 -18.13 -12.69
C GLY A 597 -1.76 -18.38 -13.81
N PRO A 598 -1.88 -17.71 -14.98
CA PRO A 598 -0.90 -17.87 -16.06
C PRO A 598 0.51 -17.41 -15.65
N LEU A 599 0.59 -16.33 -14.85
CA LEU A 599 1.86 -15.84 -14.31
C LEU A 599 2.49 -16.87 -13.36
N GLN A 600 1.70 -17.53 -12.52
CA GLN A 600 2.17 -18.54 -11.58
C GLN A 600 2.73 -19.77 -12.29
N LEU A 601 2.05 -20.23 -13.34
CA LEU A 601 2.55 -21.33 -14.17
C LEU A 601 3.86 -20.94 -14.87
N LEU A 602 3.93 -19.72 -15.42
CA LEU A 602 5.13 -19.20 -16.06
C LEU A 602 6.30 -19.12 -15.08
N LEU A 603 6.08 -18.53 -13.90
CA LEU A 603 7.13 -18.37 -12.89
C LEU A 603 7.51 -19.67 -12.20
N GLY A 604 6.60 -20.65 -12.12
CA GLY A 604 6.99 -22.01 -11.69
C GLY A 604 8.01 -22.62 -12.63
N VAL A 605 7.77 -22.56 -13.93
CA VAL A 605 8.74 -23.06 -14.92
C VAL A 605 10.05 -22.27 -14.88
N VAL A 606 9.97 -20.93 -14.86
CA VAL A 606 11.16 -20.07 -14.86
C VAL A 606 11.99 -20.23 -13.59
N THR A 607 11.34 -20.32 -12.42
CA THR A 607 12.03 -20.52 -11.14
C THR A 607 12.69 -21.88 -11.10
N THR A 608 11.98 -22.96 -11.45
CA THR A 608 12.53 -24.32 -11.43
C THR A 608 13.73 -24.46 -12.38
N ILE A 609 13.63 -23.93 -13.60
CA ILE A 609 14.74 -23.94 -14.56
C ILE A 609 15.87 -23.02 -14.10
N GLY A 610 15.54 -21.85 -13.56
CA GLY A 610 16.51 -20.89 -13.06
C GLY A 610 17.32 -21.44 -11.89
N VAL A 611 16.68 -22.13 -10.94
CA VAL A 611 17.37 -22.83 -9.85
C VAL A 611 18.33 -23.87 -10.42
N ALA A 612 17.86 -24.75 -11.30
CA ALA A 612 18.69 -25.77 -11.94
C ALA A 612 19.86 -25.22 -12.79
N HIS A 613 19.76 -23.96 -13.23
CA HIS A 613 20.79 -23.30 -14.04
C HIS A 613 21.85 -22.58 -13.18
N PHE A 614 21.42 -21.87 -12.14
CA PHE A 614 22.31 -21.07 -11.30
C PHE A 614 22.89 -21.85 -10.12
N PHE A 615 22.24 -22.92 -9.68
CA PHE A 615 22.58 -23.67 -8.48
C PHE A 615 22.73 -25.17 -8.79
N PRO A 616 23.60 -25.89 -8.07
CA PRO A 616 23.78 -27.32 -8.26
C PRO A 616 22.52 -28.07 -7.83
N LEU A 617 22.08 -29.06 -8.62
CA LEU A 617 20.97 -29.93 -8.20
C LEU A 617 21.44 -31.12 -7.34
N THR A 618 22.73 -31.47 -7.39
CA THR A 618 23.36 -32.62 -6.72
C THR A 618 24.77 -32.28 -6.29
#